data_AF-A0A7J7VF15-F1
#
_entry.id   AF-A0A7J7VF15-F1
#
_cell.length_a   1.000
_cell.length_b   1.000
_cell.length_c   1.000
_cell.angle_alpha   90.00
_cell.angle_beta   90.00
_cell.angle_gamma   90.00
#
_symmetry.space_group_name_H-M   'P 1'
#
loop_
_entity.id
_entity.type
_entity.pdbx_description
1 polymer ?
#
loop_
_entity_poly.entity_id
_entity_poly.type
_entity_poly.pdbx_seq_one_letter_code
_entity_poly.pdbx_strand_id
1 'polypeptide(L)'
;MARHWARRAQGNVFMYHAPESYGHGSLELLTDVQYFFGLPFHPAYEGQFTLEEKSVSLKVMQYFSNFIRSGNPNYPHEFSRKVPEFAVPWPDFVPGTNGENYKEFSLLLPNRQGLKKADCSFWSKYIRSLKASADEIKDKPPAQSEEEDGPAGSGLREDLPDPGPKSYSK
;
A
#
# COMPACT_ATOMS: atom_id res chain seq x y z
N MET A 1 -6.58 2.98 2.40
CA MET A 1 -7.36 4.20 2.74
C MET A 1 -7.52 5.12 1.53
N ALA A 2 -6.45 5.69 0.95
CA ALA A 2 -6.53 6.61 -0.20
C ALA A 2 -7.38 6.10 -1.38
N ARG A 3 -7.16 4.86 -1.86
CA ARG A 3 -7.97 4.23 -2.92
C ARG A 3 -9.47 4.19 -2.65
N HIS A 4 -9.85 4.07 -1.38
CA HIS A 4 -11.25 4.01 -0.99
C HIS A 4 -11.89 5.40 -1.05
N TRP A 5 -11.22 6.40 -0.49
CA TRP A 5 -11.64 7.79 -0.53
C TRP A 5 -11.70 8.31 -1.97
N ALA A 6 -10.65 8.10 -2.77
CA ALA A 6 -10.62 8.58 -4.15
C ALA A 6 -11.70 7.97 -5.07
N ARG A 7 -12.32 6.84 -4.68
CA ARG A 7 -13.42 6.21 -5.41
C ARG A 7 -14.82 6.66 -4.95
N ARG A 8 -14.93 7.17 -3.73
CA ARG A 8 -16.22 7.40 -3.05
C ARG A 8 -16.46 8.86 -2.67
N ALA A 9 -15.39 9.62 -2.47
CA ALA A 9 -15.45 11.01 -2.09
C ALA A 9 -15.63 11.90 -3.32
N GLN A 10 -16.27 13.04 -3.12
CA GLN A 10 -16.35 14.11 -4.12
C GLN A 10 -15.13 15.04 -4.11
N GLY A 11 -14.14 14.77 -3.24
CA GLY A 11 -12.96 15.60 -3.05
C GLY A 11 -11.70 15.03 -3.71
N ASN A 12 -10.76 15.92 -4.03
CA ASN A 12 -9.43 15.55 -4.51
C ASN A 12 -8.65 14.87 -3.37
N VAL A 13 -7.92 13.79 -3.71
CA VAL A 13 -7.06 13.08 -2.77
C VAL A 13 -5.62 13.33 -3.17
N PHE A 14 -4.77 13.71 -2.22
CA PHE A 14 -3.32 13.83 -2.42
C PHE A 14 -2.62 12.89 -1.44
N MET A 15 -1.58 12.21 -1.91
CA MET A 15 -0.83 11.23 -1.12
C MET A 15 0.66 11.59 -1.15
N TYR A 16 1.34 11.42 -0.02
CA TYR A 16 2.80 11.54 0.06
C TYR A 16 3.42 10.32 0.74
N HIS A 17 4.74 10.21 0.62
CA HIS A 17 5.58 9.30 1.36
C HIS A 17 6.90 9.99 1.71
N ALA A 18 7.28 9.98 2.98
CA ALA A 18 8.59 10.40 3.41
C ALA A 18 9.51 9.17 3.48
N PRO A 19 10.63 9.15 2.74
CA PRO A 19 11.63 8.11 2.90
C PRO A 19 12.32 8.21 4.27
N GLU A 20 12.90 7.10 4.72
CA GLU A 20 13.75 7.12 5.91
C GLU A 20 14.91 8.09 5.69
N SER A 21 15.14 8.97 6.67
CA SER A 21 16.29 9.87 6.72
C SER A 21 17.15 9.46 7.90
N TYR A 22 18.42 9.17 7.66
CA TYR A 22 19.39 8.82 8.71
C TYR A 22 20.15 10.05 9.23
N GLY A 23 19.98 11.23 8.63
CA GLY A 23 20.74 12.44 8.98
C GLY A 23 20.37 13.03 10.33
N HIS A 24 19.09 12.90 10.72
CA HIS A 24 18.52 13.53 11.93
C HIS A 24 17.85 12.51 12.85
N GLY A 25 18.34 11.26 12.85
CA GLY A 25 17.75 10.16 13.63
C GLY A 25 17.85 10.33 15.16
N SER A 26 18.59 11.34 15.63
CA SER A 26 18.63 11.75 17.04
C SER A 26 17.41 12.57 17.47
N LEU A 27 16.62 13.09 16.52
CA LEU A 27 15.39 13.80 16.79
C LEU A 27 14.23 12.80 16.93
N GLU A 28 13.39 12.96 17.96
CA GLU A 28 12.23 12.09 18.18
C GLU A 28 11.16 12.21 17.07
N LEU A 29 11.22 13.27 16.26
CA LEU A 29 10.24 13.57 15.21
C LEU A 29 10.62 12.89 13.89
N LEU A 30 9.62 12.38 13.18
CA LEU A 30 9.77 11.86 11.82
C LEU A 30 10.06 12.99 10.82
N THR A 31 10.79 12.67 9.75
CA THR A 31 11.24 13.64 8.73
C THR A 31 10.11 14.48 8.12
N ASP A 32 8.95 13.89 7.85
CA ASP A 32 7.78 14.60 7.34
C ASP A 32 7.25 15.63 8.32
N VAL A 33 7.20 15.29 9.61
CA VAL A 33 6.79 16.19 10.69
C VAL A 33 7.80 17.32 10.85
N GLN A 34 9.11 17.02 10.80
CA GLN A 34 10.18 18.02 10.86
C GLN A 34 10.02 19.05 9.72
N TYR A 35 9.82 18.58 8.49
CA TYR A 35 9.67 19.46 7.33
C TYR A 35 8.36 20.24 7.34
N PHE A 36 7.25 19.61 7.77
CA PHE A 36 5.94 20.26 7.84
C PHE A 36 5.90 21.40 8.86
N PHE A 37 6.52 21.22 10.04
CA PHE A 37 6.55 22.25 11.08
C PHE A 37 7.70 23.25 10.95
N GLY A 38 8.53 23.14 9.91
CA GLY A 38 9.63 24.08 9.69
C GLY A 38 10.76 23.96 10.72
N LEU A 39 10.97 22.75 11.25
CA LEU A 39 12.06 22.48 12.21
C LEU A 39 13.45 22.94 11.71
N PRO A 40 13.79 22.82 10.40
CA PRO A 40 15.03 23.36 9.85
C PRO A 40 15.24 24.88 10.00
N PHE A 41 14.18 25.64 10.30
CA PHE A 41 14.21 27.08 10.52
C PHE A 41 14.19 27.47 12.01
N HIS A 42 14.04 26.50 12.91
CA HIS A 42 13.94 26.77 14.34
C HIS A 42 15.34 27.04 14.94
N PRO A 43 15.52 28.11 15.75
CA PRO A 43 16.84 28.53 16.25
C PRO A 43 17.62 27.45 17.00
N ALA A 44 16.92 26.60 17.76
CA ALA A 44 17.56 25.50 18.50
C ALA A 44 18.28 24.45 17.61
N TYR A 45 17.95 24.41 16.32
CA TYR A 45 18.53 23.48 15.35
C TYR A 45 19.36 24.21 14.27
N GLU A 46 19.80 25.43 14.58
CA GLU A 46 20.65 26.19 13.67
C GLU A 46 21.95 25.43 13.35
N GLY A 47 22.30 25.40 12.06
CA GLY A 47 23.46 24.67 11.55
C GLY A 47 23.31 23.15 11.46
N GLN A 48 22.20 22.57 11.94
CA GLN A 48 22.00 21.11 11.88
C GLN A 48 21.46 20.65 10.52
N PHE A 49 20.63 21.46 9.86
CA PHE A 49 20.02 21.13 8.56
C PHE A 49 20.74 21.80 7.39
N THR A 50 20.84 21.09 6.25
CA THR A 50 21.44 21.64 5.02
C THR A 50 20.54 22.68 4.36
N LEU A 51 21.10 23.46 3.42
CA LEU A 51 20.31 24.44 2.65
C LEU A 51 19.23 23.76 1.79
N GLU A 52 19.51 22.56 1.29
CA GLU A 52 18.58 21.74 0.52
C GLU A 52 17.43 21.26 1.40
N GLU A 53 17.71 20.78 2.62
CA GLU A 53 16.69 20.37 3.59
C GLU A 53 15.79 21.53 4.00
N LYS A 54 16.37 22.72 4.23
CA LYS A 54 15.60 23.96 4.46
C LYS A 54 14.71 24.30 3.26
N SER A 55 15.25 24.23 2.04
CA SER A 55 14.50 24.48 0.80
C SER A 55 13.32 23.51 0.63
N VAL A 56 13.52 22.23 0.93
CA VAL A 56 12.48 21.20 0.90
C VAL A 56 11.42 21.46 1.95
N SER A 57 11.82 21.74 3.20
CA SER A 57 10.90 22.07 4.29
C SER A 57 10.01 23.25 3.93
N LEU A 58 10.56 24.33 3.36
CA LEU A 58 9.77 25.48 2.93
C LEU A 58 8.73 25.11 1.87
N LYS A 59 9.10 24.29 0.87
CA LYS A 59 8.17 23.82 -0.17
C LYS A 59 7.09 22.90 0.40
N VAL A 60 7.45 22.03 1.34
CA VAL A 60 6.50 21.17 2.07
C VAL A 60 5.51 22.02 2.84
N MET A 61 5.98 22.97 3.65
CA MET A 61 5.12 23.93 4.36
C MET A 61 4.17 24.67 3.42
N GLN A 62 4.64 25.09 2.24
CA GLN A 62 3.82 25.75 1.22
C GLN A 62 2.74 24.83 0.64
N TYR A 63 3.08 23.59 0.27
CA TYR A 63 2.08 22.62 -0.21
C TYR A 63 0.96 22.41 0.82
N PHE A 64 1.33 22.21 2.09
CA PHE A 64 0.33 21.99 3.11
C PHE A 64 -0.48 23.25 3.43
N SER A 65 0.16 24.42 3.49
CA SER A 65 -0.53 25.69 3.68
C SER A 65 -1.57 25.93 2.59
N ASN A 66 -1.21 25.64 1.33
CA ASN A 66 -2.13 25.70 0.20
C ASN A 66 -3.28 24.70 0.35
N PHE A 67 -2.98 23.45 0.68
CA PHE A 67 -3.99 22.41 0.87
C PHE A 67 -4.99 22.76 1.98
N ILE A 68 -4.52 23.27 3.12
CA ILE A 68 -5.39 23.71 4.23
C ILE A 68 -6.30 24.87 3.78
N ARG A 69 -5.79 25.78 2.94
CA ARG A 69 -6.54 26.96 2.48
C ARG A 69 -7.55 26.68 1.36
N SER A 70 -7.25 25.75 0.45
CA SER A 70 -8.00 25.57 -0.81
C SER A 70 -8.41 24.14 -1.11
N GLY A 71 -7.97 23.16 -0.32
CA GLY A 71 -8.10 21.75 -0.64
C GLY A 71 -7.18 21.26 -1.77
N ASN A 72 -6.28 22.11 -2.29
CA ASN A 72 -5.32 21.74 -3.34
C ASN A 72 -3.90 22.24 -2.99
N PRO A 73 -2.89 21.35 -2.85
CA PRO A 73 -1.55 21.74 -2.45
C PRO A 73 -0.84 22.66 -3.47
N ASN A 74 -1.30 22.69 -4.71
CA ASN A 74 -0.70 23.48 -5.78
C ASN A 74 -1.15 24.95 -5.78
N TYR A 75 -2.26 25.26 -5.13
CA TYR A 75 -2.94 26.55 -5.29
C TYR A 75 -3.29 27.18 -3.93
N PRO A 76 -2.91 28.44 -3.68
CA PRO A 76 -3.19 29.10 -2.40
C PRO A 76 -4.67 29.48 -2.20
N HIS A 77 -5.45 29.52 -3.28
CA HIS A 77 -6.90 29.79 -3.27
C HIS A 77 -7.58 28.92 -4.34
N GLU A 78 -8.85 28.58 -4.13
CA GLU A 78 -9.64 27.73 -5.06
C GLU A 78 -9.76 28.32 -6.47
N PHE A 79 -9.80 29.65 -6.58
CA PHE A 79 -9.88 30.34 -7.88
C PHE A 79 -8.51 30.48 -8.58
N SER A 80 -7.40 30.14 -7.90
CA SER A 80 -6.08 30.24 -8.50
C SER A 80 -5.88 29.16 -9.55
N ARG A 81 -5.44 29.54 -10.74
CA ARG A 81 -5.14 28.61 -11.85
C ARG A 81 -3.71 28.73 -12.38
N LYS A 82 -2.89 29.61 -11.80
CA LYS A 82 -1.49 29.80 -12.21
C LYS A 82 -0.66 28.60 -11.76
N VAL A 83 0.14 28.05 -12.66
CA VAL A 83 1.08 26.95 -12.35
C VAL A 83 1.94 27.35 -11.14
N PRO A 84 2.10 26.47 -10.13
CA PRO A 84 2.90 26.77 -8.96
C PRO A 84 4.38 27.01 -9.36
N GLU A 85 4.89 28.19 -9.01
CA GLU A 85 6.28 28.57 -9.29
C GLU A 85 7.26 28.05 -8.23
N PHE A 86 6.76 27.67 -7.05
CA PHE A 86 7.60 27.27 -5.91
C PHE A 86 8.12 25.83 -6.00
N ALA A 87 7.40 24.94 -6.68
CA ALA A 87 7.75 23.53 -6.79
C ALA A 87 6.98 22.82 -7.93
N VAL A 88 7.45 21.62 -8.29
CA VAL A 88 6.79 20.75 -9.28
C VAL A 88 5.36 20.41 -8.82
N PRO A 89 4.33 20.55 -9.66
CA PRO A 89 2.96 20.24 -9.25
C PRO A 89 2.82 18.86 -8.59
N TRP A 90 2.12 18.83 -7.48
CA TRP A 90 1.74 17.62 -6.75
C TRP A 90 0.46 17.05 -7.41
N PRO A 91 0.56 15.89 -8.09
CA PRO A 91 -0.56 15.29 -8.79
C PRO A 91 -1.58 14.69 -7.81
N ASP A 92 -2.82 14.65 -8.23
CA ASP A 92 -3.89 13.96 -7.53
C ASP A 92 -3.67 12.43 -7.54
N PHE A 93 -4.17 11.81 -6.48
CA PHE A 93 -4.24 10.36 -6.36
C PHE A 93 -5.44 9.85 -7.16
N VAL A 94 -5.18 9.36 -8.36
CA VAL A 94 -6.20 8.72 -9.21
C VAL A 94 -6.14 7.20 -9.04
N PRO A 95 -7.22 6.51 -8.63
CA PRO A 95 -7.19 5.06 -8.46
C PRO A 95 -7.18 4.34 -9.80
N GLY A 96 -6.12 3.56 -10.11
CA GLY A 96 -6.06 2.81 -11.37
C GLY A 96 -4.67 2.28 -11.73
N THR A 97 -4.56 1.64 -12.90
CA THR A 97 -3.32 1.03 -13.40
C THR A 97 -2.21 2.05 -13.68
N ASN A 98 -2.58 3.26 -14.15
CA ASN A 98 -1.64 4.35 -14.48
C ASN A 98 -1.76 5.56 -13.52
N GLY A 99 -2.32 5.33 -12.34
CA GLY A 99 -2.49 6.36 -11.31
C GLY A 99 -1.75 5.99 -10.04
N GLU A 100 -2.43 6.20 -8.90
CA GLU A 100 -1.87 6.01 -7.56
C GLU A 100 -0.60 6.84 -7.36
N ASN A 101 -0.65 8.08 -7.88
CA ASN A 101 0.42 9.04 -7.77
C ASN A 101 0.59 9.46 -6.31
N TYR A 102 1.83 9.68 -5.92
CA TYR A 102 2.17 10.28 -4.64
C TYR A 102 3.40 11.17 -4.79
N LYS A 103 3.54 12.12 -3.87
CA LYS A 103 4.73 12.95 -3.73
C LYS A 103 5.72 12.28 -2.77
N GLU A 104 6.96 12.13 -3.19
CA GLU A 104 8.01 11.65 -2.29
C GLU A 104 8.70 12.86 -1.64
N PHE A 105 8.77 12.90 -0.32
CA PHE A 105 9.45 13.97 0.43
C PHE A 105 10.95 13.71 0.57
N SER A 106 11.59 13.48 -0.58
CA SER A 106 13.05 13.53 -0.72
C SER A 106 13.50 14.91 -1.22
N LEU A 107 14.81 15.13 -1.32
CA LEU A 107 15.38 16.45 -1.67
C LEU A 107 14.84 17.05 -2.98
N LEU A 108 14.48 16.20 -3.95
CA LEU A 108 13.99 16.62 -5.26
C LEU A 108 12.46 16.73 -5.35
N LEU A 109 11.73 16.31 -4.31
CA LEU A 109 10.27 16.26 -4.29
C LEU A 109 9.64 15.59 -5.53
N PRO A 110 10.12 14.40 -5.96
CA PRO A 110 9.66 13.80 -7.20
C PRO A 110 8.23 13.27 -7.09
N ASN A 111 7.56 13.20 -8.23
CA ASN A 111 6.31 12.48 -8.39
C ASN A 111 6.61 11.00 -8.62
N ARG A 112 5.98 10.13 -7.83
CA ARG A 112 6.12 8.67 -7.92
C ARG A 112 4.75 8.04 -8.07
N GLN A 113 4.72 6.76 -8.42
CA GLN A 113 3.48 5.99 -8.61
C GLN A 113 3.56 4.65 -7.89
N GLY A 114 2.44 4.22 -7.33
CA GLY A 114 2.29 2.86 -6.82
C GLY A 114 3.15 2.51 -5.61
N LEU A 115 3.01 3.30 -4.54
CA LEU A 115 3.74 3.07 -3.28
C LEU A 115 3.47 1.64 -2.75
N LYS A 116 4.55 0.87 -2.58
CA LYS A 116 4.54 -0.49 -2.00
C LYS A 116 3.42 -1.40 -2.56
N LYS A 117 3.16 -1.35 -3.87
CA LYS A 117 2.08 -2.10 -4.54
C LYS A 117 2.09 -3.61 -4.22
N ALA A 118 3.26 -4.24 -4.24
CA ALA A 118 3.41 -5.67 -3.95
C ALA A 118 3.03 -6.00 -2.50
N ASP A 119 3.62 -5.31 -1.53
CA ASP A 119 3.34 -5.51 -0.10
C ASP A 119 1.89 -5.21 0.24
N CYS A 120 1.35 -4.12 -0.30
CA CYS A 120 -0.06 -3.79 -0.13
C CYS A 120 -0.96 -4.88 -0.69
N SER A 121 -0.63 -5.47 -1.85
CA SER A 121 -1.40 -6.58 -2.42
C SER A 121 -1.29 -7.85 -1.55
N PHE A 122 -0.10 -8.15 -1.04
CA PHE A 122 0.12 -9.26 -0.13
C PHE A 122 -0.78 -9.15 1.12
N TRP A 123 -0.71 -8.04 1.85
CA TRP A 123 -1.47 -7.86 3.08
C TRP A 123 -2.98 -7.66 2.85
N SER A 124 -3.36 -6.93 1.80
CA SER A 124 -4.78 -6.58 1.58
C SER A 124 -5.57 -7.62 0.79
N LYS A 125 -4.90 -8.47 0.00
CA LYS A 125 -5.56 -9.52 -0.79
C LYS A 125 -5.17 -10.91 -0.29
N TYR A 126 -3.90 -11.26 -0.39
CA TYR A 126 -3.43 -12.63 -0.15
C TYR A 126 -3.68 -13.08 1.30
N ILE A 127 -3.24 -12.31 2.29
CA ILE A 127 -3.45 -12.66 3.71
C ILE A 127 -4.94 -12.71 4.07
N ARG A 128 -5.76 -11.84 3.48
CA ARG A 128 -7.21 -11.85 3.73
C ARG A 128 -7.89 -13.07 3.13
N SER A 129 -7.56 -13.45 1.90
CA SER A 129 -8.10 -14.66 1.28
C SER A 129 -7.66 -15.90 2.04
N LEU A 130 -6.40 -15.97 2.46
CA LEU A 130 -5.87 -17.08 3.26
C LEU A 130 -6.63 -17.21 4.59
N LYS A 131 -6.86 -16.09 5.29
CA LYS A 131 -7.61 -16.08 6.55
C LYS A 131 -9.05 -16.56 6.36
N ALA A 132 -9.74 -16.06 5.32
CA ALA A 132 -11.11 -16.47 5.03
C ALA A 132 -11.22 -17.99 4.79
N SER A 133 -10.31 -18.56 3.99
CA SER A 133 -10.27 -20.01 3.75
C SER A 133 -9.95 -20.81 5.01
N ALA A 134 -9.09 -20.30 5.90
CA ALA A 134 -8.77 -20.99 7.15
C ALA A 134 -9.95 -20.97 8.15
N ASP A 135 -10.73 -19.90 8.18
CA ASP A 135 -11.92 -19.79 9.03
C ASP A 135 -13.03 -20.74 8.53
N GLU A 136 -13.24 -20.85 7.21
CA GLU A 136 -14.16 -21.83 6.61
C GLU A 136 -13.84 -23.30 6.96
N ILE A 137 -12.55 -23.64 7.13
CA ILE A 137 -12.12 -24.99 7.52
C ILE A 137 -12.42 -25.27 9.00
N LYS A 138 -12.33 -24.26 9.87
CA LYS A 138 -12.63 -24.41 11.30
C LYS A 138 -14.12 -24.54 11.59
N ASP A 139 -14.95 -23.91 10.77
CA ASP A 139 -16.41 -23.96 10.91
C ASP A 139 -17.03 -25.24 10.31
N LYS A 140 -16.23 -26.10 9.66
CA LYS A 140 -16.67 -27.41 9.19
C LYS A 140 -16.58 -28.44 10.33
N PRO A 141 -17.69 -29.09 10.73
CA PRO A 141 -17.63 -30.20 11.70
C PRO A 141 -16.73 -31.31 11.16
N PRO A 142 -16.01 -32.07 12.01
CA PRO A 142 -15.28 -33.24 11.55
C PRO A 142 -16.28 -34.15 10.85
N ALA A 143 -16.07 -34.37 9.55
CA ALA A 143 -16.85 -35.34 8.80
C ALA A 143 -16.71 -36.67 9.54
N GLN A 144 -17.84 -37.20 10.01
CA GLN A 144 -17.92 -38.54 10.54
C GLN A 144 -17.29 -39.45 9.49
N SER A 145 -16.20 -40.12 9.86
CA SER A 145 -15.72 -41.29 9.14
C SER A 145 -16.87 -42.29 9.19
N GLU A 146 -17.60 -42.43 8.09
CA GLU A 146 -18.49 -43.57 7.88
C GLU A 146 -17.59 -44.81 7.87
N GLU A 147 -17.51 -45.48 9.02
CA GLU A 147 -17.17 -46.90 9.06
C GLU A 147 -18.34 -47.62 8.38
N GLU A 148 -18.15 -48.01 7.12
CA GLU A 148 -18.99 -49.00 6.46
C GLU A 148 -18.83 -50.34 7.17
N ASP A 149 -19.73 -50.60 8.13
CA ASP A 149 -19.96 -51.92 8.70
C ASP A 149 -20.76 -52.75 7.68
N GLY A 150 -20.04 -53.47 6.82
CA GLY A 150 -20.63 -54.41 5.85
C GLY A 150 -20.76 -55.81 6.47
N PRO A 151 -21.96 -56.45 6.50
CA PRO A 151 -22.11 -57.75 7.11
C PRO A 151 -21.50 -58.84 6.22
N ALA A 152 -20.78 -59.76 6.88
CA ALA A 152 -20.30 -61.00 6.30
C ALA A 152 -21.47 -61.85 5.76
N GLY A 153 -21.44 -62.16 4.46
CA GLY A 153 -22.37 -63.08 3.80
C GLY A 153 -21.67 -63.84 2.68
N SER A 154 -21.47 -65.14 2.91
CA SER A 154 -20.75 -66.14 2.11
C SER A 154 -21.30 -66.32 0.68
N GLY A 155 -20.40 -66.58 -0.29
CA GLY A 155 -20.77 -67.00 -1.64
C GLY A 155 -19.56 -67.21 -2.57
N LEU A 156 -18.91 -68.37 -2.46
CA LEU A 156 -17.88 -68.89 -3.37
C LEU A 156 -18.33 -68.92 -4.84
N ARG A 157 -17.47 -68.43 -5.75
CA ARG A 157 -17.07 -69.19 -6.95
C ARG A 157 -15.80 -68.60 -7.58
N GLU A 158 -14.76 -69.44 -7.60
CA GLU A 158 -13.57 -69.32 -8.42
C GLU A 158 -13.94 -69.29 -9.90
N ASP A 159 -13.24 -68.48 -10.69
CA ASP A 159 -12.64 -68.88 -11.97
C ASP A 159 -11.87 -67.68 -12.58
N LEU A 160 -10.54 -67.75 -12.44
CA LEU A 160 -9.58 -66.94 -13.20
C LEU A 160 -9.20 -67.71 -14.48
N PRO A 161 -8.85 -67.02 -15.59
CA PRO A 161 -7.43 -67.10 -15.97
C PRO A 161 -6.83 -65.81 -16.60
N ASP A 162 -5.69 -65.39 -16.01
CA ASP A 162 -4.36 -65.01 -16.56
C ASP A 162 -4.16 -63.97 -17.70
N PRO A 163 -2.95 -63.37 -17.87
CA PRO A 163 -2.78 -61.92 -18.01
C PRO A 163 -2.19 -61.51 -19.38
N GLY A 164 -2.64 -60.37 -19.92
CA GLY A 164 -2.11 -59.78 -21.16
C GLY A 164 -1.23 -58.54 -20.92
N PRO A 165 -0.16 -58.31 -21.68
CA PRO A 165 0.98 -57.49 -21.26
C PRO A 165 0.81 -55.97 -21.45
N LYS A 166 1.61 -55.27 -20.66
CA LYS A 166 1.84 -53.81 -20.60
C LYS A 166 2.31 -53.23 -21.95
N SER A 167 1.91 -51.98 -22.24
CA SER A 167 2.78 -51.03 -22.93
C SER A 167 2.49 -49.59 -22.49
N TYR A 168 3.49 -48.98 -21.84
CA TYR A 168 3.62 -47.54 -21.69
C TYR A 168 4.51 -47.05 -22.85
N SER A 169 4.23 -45.87 -23.39
CA SER A 169 5.23 -45.11 -24.15
C SER A 169 5.25 -43.65 -23.70
N LYS A 170 6.48 -43.14 -23.65
CA LYS A 170 6.95 -41.84 -23.21
C LYS A 170 6.38 -40.67 -23.99
#